data_AF-A0A3D9BDP3-F1
#
_entry.id   AF-A0A3D9BDP3-F1
#
_cell.length_a   1.000
_cell.length_b   1.000
_cell.length_c   1.000
_cell.angle_alpha   90.00
_cell.angle_beta   90.00
_cell.angle_gamma   90.00
#
_symmetry.space_group_name_H-M   'P 1'
#
loop_
_entity.id
_entity.type
_entity.pdbx_description
1 polymer ?
#
loop_
_entity_poly.entity_id
_entity_poly.type
_entity_poly.pdbx_seq_one_letter_code
_entity_poly.pdbx_strand_id
1 'polypeptide(L)'
;MKKLDLLFPVVLFSVQSVFGQRIDKETISFQLLKEPVFTTDLANRNYTITVKSPYNITKDDVLRMSKEEHQNQVNNYQTNVETAKIEHQERLKDYEAEVKKLQEKFKLESAEYNKLSAVEKIAAVNGAPILRLPSRPVLNIPPMPVYRQPDLKDALIVDNKILASQMDVAGFSKGGNHLDVLVEMERTNFQDNQGKTFANQPVRIVGKQNGVVKLDKTYFSDFAEIASVPTNEINLNVHEKRYLQRTMDRTRNIINDHFGYQTIHSSVTLETVKNKGDYDDLEKAYIYVTTNLKKLQAKSDYAPNKIAMENMQKGIEMWKAALGKVNYNDKKALYNQKIGEYLYFNLIRLNLALGNYTEAEKYLNELQEHLVDIKLSYDANLELKRLEEKIYNN
;
A
#
# COMPACT_ATOMS: atom_id res chain seq x y z
N MET A 1 -5.30 -69.18 62.37
CA MET A 1 -4.59 -69.10 61.07
C MET A 1 -4.10 -67.67 60.88
N LYS A 2 -2.80 -67.53 60.57
CA LYS A 2 -2.05 -66.26 60.45
C LYS A 2 -2.64 -65.31 59.40
N LYS A 3 -2.52 -64.00 59.62
CA LYS A 3 -2.08 -62.96 58.66
C LYS A 3 -2.15 -61.58 59.36
N LEU A 4 -1.02 -61.04 59.81
CA LEU A 4 -0.05 -60.19 59.07
C LEU A 4 -0.45 -58.72 59.16
N ASP A 5 0.09 -58.03 60.17
CA ASP A 5 0.03 -56.59 60.34
C ASP A 5 0.78 -55.89 59.21
N LEU A 6 0.11 -54.98 58.50
CA LEU A 6 0.71 -54.09 57.51
C LEU A 6 0.42 -52.63 57.91
N LEU A 7 1.43 -51.99 58.48
CA LEU A 7 1.49 -50.55 58.71
C LEU A 7 1.54 -49.81 57.37
N PHE A 8 0.52 -49.00 57.07
CA PHE A 8 0.53 -48.04 55.97
C PHE A 8 0.97 -46.66 56.47
N PRO A 9 2.03 -46.04 55.91
CA PRO A 9 2.37 -44.66 56.21
C PRO A 9 1.40 -43.71 55.50
N VAL A 10 0.75 -42.84 56.28
CA VAL A 10 -0.05 -41.72 55.75
C VAL A 10 0.91 -40.70 55.13
N VAL A 11 1.05 -40.75 53.81
CA VAL A 11 1.69 -39.68 53.04
C VAL A 11 0.67 -38.54 52.94
N LEU A 12 0.85 -37.51 53.78
CA LEU A 12 0.21 -36.22 53.63
C LEU A 12 0.67 -35.58 52.31
N PHE A 13 -0.10 -35.78 51.24
CA PHE A 13 0.00 -34.95 50.05
C PHE A 13 -0.53 -33.56 50.40
N SER A 14 0.37 -32.65 50.77
CA SER A 14 0.08 -31.22 50.79
C SER A 14 -0.23 -30.77 49.36
N VAL A 15 -1.51 -30.61 49.04
CA VAL A 15 -1.95 -29.97 47.80
C VAL A 15 -1.54 -28.50 47.88
N GLN A 16 -0.34 -28.17 47.38
CA GLN A 16 0.02 -26.78 47.14
C GLN A 16 -0.86 -26.28 45.99
N SER A 17 -1.93 -25.58 46.35
CA SER A 17 -2.72 -24.83 45.41
C SER A 17 -1.84 -23.69 44.89
N VAL A 18 -1.28 -23.85 43.69
CA VAL A 18 -0.62 -22.76 42.99
C VAL A 18 -1.71 -21.76 42.62
N PHE A 19 -1.86 -20.71 43.43
CA PHE A 19 -2.70 -19.56 43.11
C PHE A 19 -2.05 -18.77 41.97
N GLY A 20 -2.16 -19.30 40.74
CA GLY A 20 -1.81 -18.55 39.55
C GLY A 20 -2.86 -17.45 39.32
N GLN A 21 -2.43 -16.19 39.30
CA GLN A 21 -3.26 -15.09 38.79
C GLN A 21 -3.65 -15.39 37.35
N ARG A 22 -4.94 -15.59 37.07
CA ARG A 22 -5.43 -15.84 35.71
C ARG A 22 -5.71 -14.51 35.03
N ILE A 23 -5.10 -14.30 33.87
CA ILE A 23 -5.27 -13.10 33.05
C ILE A 23 -6.11 -13.51 31.83
N ASP A 24 -7.27 -12.88 31.68
CA ASP A 24 -8.17 -13.06 30.54
C ASP A 24 -8.00 -11.88 29.56
N LYS A 25 -8.29 -12.07 28.26
CA LYS A 25 -8.12 -11.04 27.22
C LYS A 25 -9.42 -10.80 26.46
N GLU A 26 -9.74 -9.54 26.15
CA GLU A 26 -10.85 -9.11 25.31
C GLU A 26 -10.33 -8.18 24.21
N THR A 27 -10.85 -8.30 22.99
CA THR A 27 -10.59 -7.30 21.93
C THR A 27 -11.79 -6.40 21.77
N ILE A 28 -11.57 -5.09 21.88
CA ILE A 28 -12.59 -4.06 21.79
C ILE A 28 -12.35 -3.28 20.50
N SER A 29 -13.35 -3.27 19.61
CA SER A 29 -13.36 -2.44 18.41
C SER A 29 -14.12 -1.14 18.69
N PHE A 30 -13.60 -0.02 18.18
CA PHE A 30 -14.19 1.30 18.36
C PHE A 30 -13.88 2.21 17.16
N GLN A 31 -14.50 3.39 17.15
CA GLN A 31 -14.31 4.38 16.09
C GLN A 31 -13.81 5.70 16.69
N LEU A 32 -12.80 6.28 16.06
CA LEU A 32 -12.31 7.61 16.38
C LEU A 32 -12.65 8.58 15.25
N LEU A 33 -12.97 9.81 15.62
CA LEU A 33 -13.04 10.92 14.69
C LEU A 33 -11.64 11.51 14.56
N LYS A 34 -11.01 11.37 13.39
CA LYS A 34 -9.81 12.12 13.04
C LYS A 34 -10.25 13.51 12.61
N GLU A 35 -9.83 14.51 13.38
CA GLU A 35 -10.06 15.90 13.01
C GLU A 35 -9.12 16.32 11.88
N PRO A 36 -9.60 17.15 10.95
CA PRO A 36 -8.76 17.72 9.90
C PRO A 36 -7.79 18.76 10.48
N VAL A 37 -6.74 19.08 9.72
CA VAL A 37 -5.83 20.20 10.04
C VAL A 37 -6.59 21.52 10.16
N PHE A 38 -7.60 21.74 9.31
CA PHE A 38 -8.45 22.92 9.34
C PHE A 38 -9.87 22.56 9.73
N THR A 39 -10.19 22.72 11.02
CA THR A 39 -11.49 22.38 11.58
C THR A 39 -12.61 23.28 11.07
N THR A 40 -13.84 22.77 11.07
CA THR A 40 -15.06 23.48 10.65
C THR A 40 -16.23 23.07 11.52
N ASP A 41 -16.96 24.06 12.01
CA ASP A 41 -18.16 23.85 12.83
C ASP A 41 -19.21 23.05 12.07
N LEU A 42 -19.93 22.18 12.78
CA LEU A 42 -20.91 21.27 12.19
C LEU A 42 -21.94 21.97 11.30
N ALA A 43 -22.43 23.15 11.71
CA ALA A 43 -23.40 23.93 10.95
C ALA A 43 -22.90 24.39 9.57
N ASN A 44 -21.58 24.47 9.40
CA ASN A 44 -20.91 24.99 8.22
C ASN A 44 -20.23 23.91 7.38
N ARG A 45 -20.44 22.62 7.68
CA ARG A 45 -19.81 21.49 6.96
C ARG A 45 -20.48 21.21 5.62
N ASN A 46 -20.33 22.15 4.71
CA ASN A 46 -20.85 22.10 3.35
C ASN A 46 -19.71 22.43 2.36
N TYR A 47 -19.70 21.78 1.20
CA TYR A 47 -18.57 21.91 0.26
C TYR A 47 -18.94 21.85 -1.21
N THR A 48 -18.07 22.45 -2.01
CA THR A 48 -18.03 22.33 -3.47
C THR A 48 -16.61 21.95 -3.91
N ILE A 49 -16.51 21.00 -4.84
CA ILE A 49 -15.23 20.63 -5.48
C ILE A 49 -15.32 20.96 -6.97
N THR A 50 -14.33 21.69 -7.46
CA THR A 50 -14.14 21.94 -8.89
C THR A 50 -12.85 21.25 -9.33
N VAL A 51 -12.94 20.36 -10.30
CA VAL A 51 -11.76 19.74 -10.92
C VAL A 51 -11.55 20.36 -12.29
N LYS A 52 -10.32 20.77 -12.58
CA LYS A 52 -9.85 21.19 -13.91
C LYS A 52 -8.76 20.22 -14.35
N SER A 53 -9.03 19.43 -15.37
CA SER A 53 -8.02 18.59 -16.02
C SER A 53 -7.97 18.88 -17.53
N PRO A 54 -6.83 18.62 -18.19
CA PRO A 54 -6.69 18.75 -19.64
C PRO A 54 -7.40 17.64 -20.41
N TYR A 55 -7.84 16.59 -19.71
CA TYR A 55 -8.56 15.48 -20.32
C TYR A 55 -10.04 15.85 -20.42
N ASN A 56 -10.45 16.30 -21.60
CA ASN A 56 -11.86 16.48 -21.95
C ASN A 56 -12.21 15.58 -23.13
N ILE A 57 -11.74 14.33 -23.08
CA ILE A 57 -11.95 13.34 -24.13
C ILE A 57 -13.27 12.65 -23.82
N THR A 58 -14.27 12.88 -24.67
CA THR A 58 -15.55 12.19 -24.58
C THR A 58 -15.51 10.83 -25.28
N LYS A 59 -16.53 10.00 -25.07
CA LYS A 59 -16.70 8.74 -25.84
C LYS A 59 -16.72 9.01 -27.34
N ASP A 60 -17.35 10.09 -27.76
CA ASP A 60 -17.49 10.46 -29.17
C ASP A 60 -16.16 10.89 -29.78
N ASP A 61 -15.29 11.55 -28.99
CA ASP A 61 -13.94 11.90 -29.41
C ASP A 61 -13.07 10.67 -29.68
N VAL A 62 -13.15 9.65 -28.82
CA VAL A 62 -12.41 8.38 -29.02
C VAL A 62 -12.84 7.71 -30.32
N LEU A 63 -14.15 7.66 -30.58
CA LEU A 63 -14.69 7.07 -31.81
C LEU A 63 -14.28 7.88 -33.05
N ARG A 64 -14.27 9.22 -32.95
CA ARG A 64 -13.83 10.10 -34.03
C ARG A 64 -12.34 9.92 -34.34
N MET A 65 -11.48 9.96 -33.31
CA MET A 65 -10.04 9.75 -33.46
C MET A 65 -9.71 8.38 -34.06
N SER A 66 -10.41 7.32 -33.63
CA SER A 66 -10.22 5.98 -34.19
C SER A 66 -10.59 5.89 -35.67
N LYS A 67 -11.65 6.58 -36.10
CA LYS A 67 -12.03 6.67 -37.51
C LYS A 67 -11.01 7.48 -38.33
N GLU A 68 -10.51 8.59 -37.79
CA GLU A 68 -9.47 9.41 -38.42
C GLU A 68 -8.16 8.62 -38.58
N GLU A 69 -7.72 7.89 -37.55
CA GLU A 69 -6.54 7.03 -37.61
C GLU A 69 -6.71 5.92 -38.65
N HIS A 70 -7.87 5.25 -38.68
CA HIS A 70 -8.15 4.25 -39.71
C HIS A 70 -8.13 4.86 -41.12
N GLN A 71 -8.71 6.04 -41.31
CA GLN A 71 -8.66 6.74 -42.60
C GLN A 71 -7.23 7.07 -43.01
N ASN A 72 -6.38 7.50 -42.08
CA ASN A 72 -4.96 7.74 -42.33
C ASN A 72 -4.23 6.46 -42.72
N GLN A 73 -4.51 5.33 -42.06
CA GLN A 73 -3.96 4.03 -42.42
C GLN A 73 -4.38 3.61 -43.83
N VAL A 74 -5.65 3.83 -44.20
CA VAL A 74 -6.18 3.55 -45.55
C VAL A 74 -5.49 4.44 -46.59
N ASN A 75 -5.34 5.73 -46.32
CA ASN A 75 -4.69 6.69 -47.22
C ASN A 75 -3.21 6.34 -47.44
N ASN A 76 -2.52 5.88 -46.39
CA ASN A 76 -1.10 5.53 -46.44
C ASN A 76 -0.84 4.08 -46.87
N TYR A 77 -1.87 3.24 -47.02
CA TYR A 77 -1.71 1.81 -47.32
C TYR A 77 -0.93 1.58 -48.61
N GLN A 78 -1.27 2.30 -49.68
CA GLN A 78 -0.59 2.16 -50.97
C GLN A 78 0.89 2.51 -50.87
N THR A 79 1.22 3.61 -50.17
CA THR A 79 2.60 4.01 -49.91
C THR A 79 3.35 2.93 -49.14
N ASN A 80 2.75 2.36 -48.09
CA ASN A 80 3.36 1.30 -47.29
C ASN A 80 3.61 0.01 -48.09
N VAL A 81 2.69 -0.35 -48.99
CA VAL A 81 2.85 -1.49 -49.90
C VAL A 81 4.02 -1.26 -50.86
N GLU A 82 4.15 -0.07 -51.44
CA GLU A 82 5.27 0.24 -52.33
C GLU A 82 6.60 0.29 -51.58
N THR A 83 6.65 0.88 -50.37
CA THR A 83 7.84 0.83 -49.50
C THR A 83 8.25 -0.61 -49.19
N ALA A 84 7.30 -1.49 -48.83
CA ALA A 84 7.60 -2.90 -48.55
C ALA A 84 8.17 -3.65 -49.77
N LYS A 85 7.73 -3.31 -50.99
CA LYS A 85 8.30 -3.85 -52.23
C LYS A 85 9.72 -3.34 -52.47
N ILE A 86 9.96 -2.05 -52.26
CA ILE A 86 11.30 -1.44 -52.42
C ILE A 86 12.29 -2.08 -51.44
N GLU A 87 11.94 -2.15 -50.15
CA GLU A 87 12.79 -2.79 -49.15
C GLU A 87 13.04 -4.28 -49.45
N HIS A 88 12.04 -4.98 -50.01
CA HIS A 88 12.23 -6.38 -50.41
C HIS A 88 13.21 -6.51 -51.59
N GLN A 89 13.15 -5.59 -52.56
CA GLN A 89 14.10 -5.56 -53.67
C GLN A 89 15.52 -5.27 -53.18
N GLU A 90 15.69 -4.37 -52.22
CA GLU A 90 16.99 -4.09 -51.59
C GLU A 90 17.51 -5.33 -50.84
N ARG A 91 16.67 -5.96 -50.00
CA ARG A 91 17.03 -7.20 -49.31
C ARG A 91 17.39 -8.33 -50.27
N LEU A 92 16.73 -8.44 -51.43
CA LEU A 92 17.08 -9.43 -52.45
C LEU A 92 18.45 -9.18 -53.06
N LYS A 93 18.81 -7.92 -53.34
CA LYS A 93 20.14 -7.56 -53.84
C LYS A 93 21.22 -7.89 -52.82
N ASP A 94 20.99 -7.56 -51.56
CA ASP A 94 21.93 -7.87 -50.46
C ASP A 94 22.09 -9.38 -50.30
N TYR A 95 20.99 -10.13 -50.35
CA TYR A 95 21.00 -11.59 -50.34
C TYR A 95 21.80 -12.18 -51.51
N GLU A 96 21.60 -11.69 -52.74
CA GLU A 96 22.34 -12.15 -53.92
C GLU A 96 23.85 -11.86 -53.80
N ALA A 97 24.22 -10.68 -53.30
CA ALA A 97 25.61 -10.32 -53.03
C ALA A 97 26.24 -11.22 -51.96
N GLU A 98 25.52 -11.50 -50.88
CA GLU A 98 25.98 -12.39 -49.81
C GLU A 98 26.14 -13.83 -50.28
N VAL A 99 25.17 -14.36 -51.04
CA VAL A 99 25.26 -15.70 -51.65
C VAL A 99 26.48 -15.81 -52.55
N LYS A 100 26.74 -14.81 -53.40
CA LYS A 100 27.92 -14.79 -54.27
C LYS A 100 29.22 -14.80 -53.46
N LYS A 101 29.30 -13.97 -52.41
CA LYS A 101 30.46 -13.91 -51.50
C LYS A 101 30.69 -15.25 -50.80
N LEU A 102 29.63 -15.91 -50.33
CA LEU A 102 29.72 -17.22 -49.67
C LEU A 102 30.12 -18.34 -50.65
N GLN A 103 29.62 -18.29 -51.89
CA GLN A 103 30.01 -19.23 -52.94
C GLN A 103 31.48 -19.07 -53.34
N GLU A 104 31.96 -17.84 -53.51
CA GLU A 104 33.37 -17.54 -53.80
C GLU A 104 34.29 -17.99 -52.66
N LYS A 105 33.92 -17.68 -51.41
CA LYS A 105 34.63 -18.12 -50.21
C LYS A 105 34.70 -19.65 -50.13
N PHE A 106 33.58 -20.33 -50.31
CA PHE A 106 33.52 -21.79 -50.31
C PHE A 106 34.38 -22.41 -51.42
N LYS A 107 34.41 -21.81 -52.63
CA LYS A 107 35.25 -22.27 -53.74
C LYS A 107 36.73 -22.16 -53.41
N LEU A 108 37.16 -21.05 -52.82
CA LEU A 108 38.55 -20.83 -52.40
C LEU A 108 38.95 -21.80 -51.28
N GLU A 109 38.14 -21.88 -50.23
CA GLU A 109 38.37 -22.79 -49.09
C GLU A 109 38.39 -24.26 -49.54
N SER A 110 37.51 -24.66 -50.47
CA SER A 110 37.51 -26.02 -51.03
C SER A 110 38.75 -26.28 -51.89
N ALA A 111 39.21 -25.30 -52.66
CA ALA A 111 40.42 -25.44 -53.47
C ALA A 111 41.69 -25.57 -52.60
N GLU A 112 41.76 -24.82 -51.49
CA GLU A 112 42.84 -24.94 -50.51
C GLU A 112 42.76 -26.27 -49.76
N TYR A 113 41.57 -26.64 -49.28
CA TYR A 113 41.34 -27.92 -48.60
C TYR A 113 41.72 -29.11 -49.50
N ASN A 114 41.42 -29.04 -50.80
CA ASN A 114 41.77 -30.11 -51.74
C ASN A 114 43.27 -30.31 -51.93
N LYS A 115 44.09 -29.26 -51.75
CA LYS A 115 45.56 -29.33 -51.85
C LYS A 115 46.22 -29.97 -50.62
N LEU A 116 45.53 -30.05 -49.48
CA LEU A 116 46.06 -30.66 -48.26
C LEU A 116 46.20 -32.18 -48.41
N SER A 117 47.26 -32.74 -47.81
CA SER A 117 47.49 -34.19 -47.74
C SER A 117 46.46 -34.88 -46.84
N ALA A 118 46.36 -36.22 -46.92
CA ALA A 118 45.39 -36.98 -46.12
C ALA A 118 45.57 -36.78 -44.61
N VAL A 119 46.82 -36.65 -44.13
CA VAL A 119 47.11 -36.41 -42.71
C VAL A 119 46.72 -34.99 -42.29
N GLU A 120 46.98 -33.99 -43.14
CA GLU A 120 46.62 -32.59 -42.90
C GLU A 120 45.09 -32.36 -42.94
N LYS A 121 44.37 -33.11 -43.79
CA LYS A 121 42.89 -33.10 -43.84
C LYS A 121 42.26 -33.64 -42.57
N ILE A 122 42.88 -34.65 -41.93
CA ILE A 122 42.42 -35.22 -40.65
C ILE A 122 42.75 -34.27 -39.49
N ALA A 123 43.88 -33.54 -39.56
CA ALA A 123 44.30 -32.58 -38.54
C ALA A 123 43.60 -31.20 -38.65
N ALA A 124 42.87 -30.93 -39.73
CA ALA A 124 42.17 -29.67 -39.94
C ALA A 124 41.00 -29.50 -38.95
N VAL A 125 41.10 -28.51 -38.05
CA VAL A 125 40.13 -28.23 -36.97
C VAL A 125 38.69 -28.00 -37.48
N ASN A 126 38.54 -27.49 -38.70
CA ASN A 126 37.23 -27.10 -39.26
C ASN A 126 36.61 -28.13 -40.23
N GLY A 127 37.25 -29.28 -40.45
CA GLY A 127 36.77 -30.31 -41.39
C GLY A 127 36.69 -29.84 -42.85
N ALA A 128 35.96 -30.58 -43.69
CA ALA A 128 35.71 -30.18 -45.08
C ALA A 128 34.82 -28.93 -45.12
N PRO A 129 35.11 -27.93 -45.99
CA PRO A 129 34.25 -26.77 -46.14
C PRO A 129 32.80 -27.18 -46.46
N ILE A 130 31.82 -26.43 -45.94
CA ILE A 130 30.39 -26.63 -46.22
C ILE A 130 29.78 -25.28 -46.61
N LEU A 131 29.11 -25.22 -47.76
CA LEU A 131 28.37 -24.04 -48.18
C LEU A 131 27.06 -23.94 -47.40
N ARG A 132 26.94 -22.92 -46.54
CA ARG A 132 25.68 -22.57 -45.86
C ARG A 132 25.16 -21.26 -46.41
N LEU A 133 24.04 -21.31 -47.11
CA LEU A 133 23.39 -20.13 -47.66
C LEU A 133 22.35 -19.57 -46.67
N PRO A 134 22.21 -18.25 -46.54
CA PRO A 134 21.13 -17.65 -45.77
C PRO A 134 19.77 -17.97 -46.42
N SER A 135 18.67 -17.78 -45.68
CA SER A 135 17.32 -17.95 -46.23
C SER A 135 16.97 -16.80 -47.18
N ARG A 136 16.35 -17.10 -48.32
CA ARG A 136 15.91 -16.08 -49.26
C ARG A 136 14.87 -15.14 -48.61
N PRO A 137 15.03 -13.82 -48.72
CA PRO A 137 14.04 -12.86 -48.22
C PRO A 137 12.65 -13.06 -48.86
N VAL A 138 11.61 -13.08 -48.04
CA VAL A 138 10.21 -13.17 -48.47
C VAL A 138 9.59 -11.77 -48.47
N LEU A 139 8.74 -11.48 -49.46
CA LEU A 139 7.98 -10.24 -49.50
C LEU A 139 6.85 -10.31 -48.46
N ASN A 140 6.90 -9.42 -47.47
CA ASN A 140 5.84 -9.28 -46.48
C ASN A 140 5.03 -8.02 -46.78
N ILE A 141 3.84 -8.19 -47.35
CA ILE A 141 2.93 -7.07 -47.64
C ILE A 141 2.12 -6.79 -46.38
N PRO A 142 2.07 -5.53 -45.90
CA PRO A 142 1.22 -5.20 -44.76
C PRO A 142 -0.24 -5.56 -45.09
N PRO A 143 -1.01 -6.12 -44.15
CA PRO A 143 -2.42 -6.42 -44.39
C PRO A 143 -3.22 -5.14 -44.63
N MET A 144 -4.30 -5.23 -45.41
CA MET A 144 -5.21 -4.09 -45.58
C MET A 144 -5.75 -3.64 -44.21
N PRO A 145 -5.76 -2.32 -43.93
CA PRO A 145 -6.35 -1.80 -42.71
C PRO A 145 -7.83 -2.18 -42.63
N VAL A 146 -8.25 -2.76 -41.51
CA VAL A 146 -9.66 -3.07 -41.21
C VAL A 146 -10.07 -2.26 -40.00
N TYR A 147 -11.14 -1.49 -40.12
CA TYR A 147 -11.68 -0.75 -38.99
C TYR A 147 -12.15 -1.73 -37.91
N ARG A 148 -11.65 -1.53 -36.69
CA ARG A 148 -12.16 -2.21 -35.50
C ARG A 148 -12.59 -1.13 -34.53
N GLN A 149 -13.81 -1.23 -34.04
CA GLN A 149 -14.30 -0.31 -33.03
C GLN A 149 -13.40 -0.43 -31.78
N PRO A 150 -12.88 0.69 -31.25
CA PRO A 150 -11.99 0.66 -30.10
C PRO A 150 -12.74 0.18 -28.85
N ASP A 151 -12.05 -0.57 -27.98
CA ASP A 151 -12.61 -0.91 -26.68
C ASP A 151 -12.62 0.35 -25.79
N LEU A 152 -13.82 0.83 -25.49
CA LEU A 152 -14.02 2.02 -24.66
C LEU A 152 -13.61 1.80 -23.18
N LYS A 153 -13.39 0.55 -22.75
CA LYS A 153 -12.90 0.25 -21.39
C LYS A 153 -11.46 0.72 -21.19
N ASP A 154 -10.63 0.65 -22.22
CA ASP A 154 -9.22 1.03 -22.16
C ASP A 154 -8.96 2.47 -22.61
N ALA A 155 -9.99 3.14 -23.14
CA ALA A 155 -9.92 4.54 -23.52
C ALA A 155 -9.87 5.47 -22.29
N LEU A 156 -9.03 6.50 -22.39
CA LEU A 156 -8.94 7.59 -21.42
C LEU A 156 -10.10 8.57 -21.63
N ILE A 157 -11.31 8.16 -21.25
CA ILE A 157 -12.49 9.02 -21.23
C ILE A 157 -12.53 9.72 -19.89
N VAL A 158 -12.42 11.04 -19.90
CA VAL A 158 -12.34 11.85 -18.68
C VAL A 158 -13.25 13.05 -18.83
N ASP A 159 -14.16 13.19 -17.87
CA ASP A 159 -15.02 14.35 -17.70
C ASP A 159 -14.71 14.95 -16.32
N ASN A 160 -14.38 16.23 -16.31
CA ASN A 160 -14.08 16.98 -15.08
C ASN A 160 -15.21 16.89 -14.04
N LYS A 161 -16.48 16.79 -14.46
CA LYS A 161 -17.62 16.58 -13.56
C LYS A 161 -17.61 15.18 -12.94
N ILE A 162 -17.24 14.16 -13.71
CA ILE A 162 -17.12 12.79 -13.19
C ILE A 162 -15.95 12.72 -12.21
N LEU A 163 -14.79 13.31 -12.54
CA LEU A 163 -13.66 13.39 -11.62
C LEU A 163 -14.04 14.10 -10.31
N ALA A 164 -14.70 15.25 -10.39
CA ALA A 164 -15.19 15.96 -9.20
C ALA A 164 -16.20 15.12 -8.39
N SER A 165 -17.07 14.34 -9.05
CA SER A 165 -18.05 13.51 -8.37
C SER A 165 -17.44 12.36 -7.56
N GLN A 166 -16.26 11.88 -7.97
CA GLN A 166 -15.49 10.83 -7.30
C GLN A 166 -14.70 11.34 -6.08
N MET A 167 -14.59 12.65 -5.92
CA MET A 167 -14.02 13.26 -4.73
C MET A 167 -15.12 13.60 -3.72
N ASP A 168 -14.85 13.31 -2.46
CA ASP A 168 -15.69 13.67 -1.32
C ASP A 168 -14.82 14.12 -0.14
N VAL A 169 -15.39 15.07 0.61
CA VAL A 169 -14.84 15.54 1.88
C VAL A 169 -15.63 14.88 3.00
N ALA A 170 -14.97 14.00 3.74
CA ALA A 170 -15.54 13.23 4.84
C ALA A 170 -16.13 14.17 5.90
N GLY A 171 -17.33 13.84 6.37
CA GLY A 171 -18.05 14.64 7.37
C GLY A 171 -18.65 15.96 6.86
N PHE A 172 -18.63 16.21 5.54
CA PHE A 172 -19.29 17.36 4.92
C PHE A 172 -20.41 16.92 3.96
N SER A 173 -21.43 17.77 3.83
CA SER A 173 -22.52 17.60 2.86
C SER A 173 -22.18 18.31 1.55
N LYS A 174 -22.51 17.70 0.41
CA LYS A 174 -22.33 18.33 -0.92
C LYS A 174 -23.27 19.52 -1.08
N GLY A 175 -22.79 20.58 -1.74
CA GLY A 175 -23.52 21.82 -1.97
C GLY A 175 -23.20 22.87 -0.92
N GLY A 176 -23.29 24.16 -1.27
CA GLY A 176 -22.83 25.27 -0.43
C GLY A 176 -21.40 25.73 -0.77
N ASN A 177 -20.97 26.82 -0.15
CA ASN A 177 -19.71 27.51 -0.47
C ASN A 177 -18.83 27.76 0.77
N HIS A 178 -19.08 27.06 1.88
CA HIS A 178 -18.25 27.23 3.06
C HIS A 178 -16.85 26.65 2.84
N LEU A 179 -16.76 25.44 2.28
CA LEU A 179 -15.51 24.88 1.77
C LEU A 179 -15.55 24.81 0.25
N ASP A 180 -14.69 25.58 -0.42
CA ASP A 180 -14.51 25.53 -1.87
C ASP A 180 -13.12 24.94 -2.17
N VAL A 181 -13.09 23.80 -2.86
CA VAL A 181 -11.86 23.11 -3.23
C VAL A 181 -11.71 23.11 -4.75
N LEU A 182 -10.67 23.77 -5.23
CA LEU A 182 -10.23 23.73 -6.61
C LEU A 182 -9.07 22.77 -6.75
N VAL A 183 -9.21 21.78 -7.65
CA VAL A 183 -8.16 20.84 -8.02
C VAL A 183 -7.80 21.09 -9.48
N GLU A 184 -6.57 21.49 -9.73
CA GLU A 184 -6.03 21.70 -11.07
C GLU A 184 -5.00 20.62 -11.35
N MET A 185 -5.30 19.73 -12.30
CA MET A 185 -4.46 18.62 -12.69
C MET A 185 -3.78 18.92 -14.01
N GLU A 186 -2.48 18.64 -14.11
CA GLU A 186 -1.77 18.65 -15.39
C GLU A 186 -1.94 17.31 -16.12
N ARG A 187 -1.44 17.28 -17.37
CA ARG A 187 -1.39 16.04 -18.14
C ARG A 187 -0.32 15.13 -17.53
N THR A 188 -0.59 13.83 -17.54
CA THR A 188 0.40 12.83 -17.15
C THR A 188 1.57 12.89 -18.12
N ASN A 189 2.78 13.10 -17.60
CA ASN A 189 4.00 13.04 -18.41
C ASN A 189 4.68 11.70 -18.17
N PHE A 190 5.12 11.07 -19.25
CA PHE A 190 5.85 9.81 -19.23
C PHE A 190 7.30 10.04 -19.59
N GLN A 191 8.19 9.32 -18.91
CA GLN A 191 9.62 9.34 -19.18
C GLN A 191 10.19 7.93 -19.05
N ASP A 192 11.07 7.56 -19.98
CA ASP A 192 11.89 6.36 -19.87
C ASP A 192 13.21 6.69 -19.18
N ASN A 193 13.60 5.87 -18.21
CA ASN A 193 14.90 5.94 -17.57
C ASN A 193 15.39 4.53 -17.22
N GLN A 194 16.63 4.20 -17.63
CA GLN A 194 17.24 2.88 -17.38
C GLN A 194 16.38 1.68 -17.84
N GLY A 195 15.66 1.82 -18.97
CA GLY A 195 14.79 0.75 -19.49
C GLY A 195 13.48 0.57 -18.73
N LYS A 196 13.10 1.52 -17.87
CA LYS A 196 11.85 1.53 -17.12
C LYS A 196 11.03 2.76 -17.44
N THR A 197 9.70 2.66 -17.32
CA THR A 197 8.78 3.78 -17.49
C THR A 197 8.45 4.43 -16.16
N PHE A 198 8.56 5.75 -16.12
CA PHE A 198 8.13 6.61 -15.03
C PHE A 198 7.03 7.56 -15.48
N ALA A 199 6.17 7.97 -14.55
CA ALA A 199 5.15 8.97 -14.79
C ALA A 199 5.08 10.00 -13.67
N ASN A 200 4.74 11.24 -14.00
CA ASN A 200 4.32 12.25 -13.04
C ASN A 200 3.02 12.93 -13.51
N GLN A 201 2.31 13.54 -12.56
CA GLN A 201 1.12 14.32 -12.87
C GLN A 201 0.96 15.39 -11.80
N PRO A 202 1.55 16.57 -11.99
CA PRO A 202 1.40 17.67 -11.04
C PRO A 202 -0.07 18.01 -10.80
N VAL A 203 -0.44 18.15 -9.53
CA VAL A 203 -1.80 18.55 -9.12
C VAL A 203 -1.71 19.68 -8.11
N ARG A 204 -2.27 20.84 -8.45
CA ARG A 204 -2.45 21.96 -7.53
C ARG A 204 -3.79 21.85 -6.83
N ILE A 205 -3.77 21.90 -5.50
CA ILE A 205 -4.97 21.88 -4.66
C ILE A 205 -5.07 23.24 -3.97
N VAL A 206 -6.18 23.93 -4.21
CA VAL A 206 -6.53 25.19 -3.54
C VAL A 206 -7.81 24.98 -2.73
N GLY A 207 -7.70 25.02 -1.40
CA GLY A 207 -8.85 24.91 -0.49
C GLY A 207 -9.13 26.24 0.20
N LYS A 208 -10.34 26.76 0.04
CA LYS A 208 -10.82 27.99 0.69
C LYS A 208 -11.91 27.67 1.69
N GLN A 209 -11.74 28.11 2.92
CA GLN A 209 -12.78 28.07 3.96
C GLN A 209 -13.32 29.48 4.19
N ASN A 210 -14.64 29.65 4.02
CA ASN A 210 -15.32 30.94 4.11
C ASN A 210 -14.63 32.05 3.28
N GLY A 211 -14.21 31.69 2.06
CA GLY A 211 -13.50 32.58 1.15
C GLY A 211 -12.00 32.77 1.41
N VAL A 212 -11.48 32.30 2.56
CA VAL A 212 -10.05 32.42 2.93
C VAL A 212 -9.28 31.20 2.48
N VAL A 213 -8.18 31.40 1.75
CA VAL A 213 -7.28 30.31 1.32
C VAL A 213 -6.60 29.69 2.54
N LYS A 214 -6.77 28.38 2.72
CA LYS A 214 -6.14 27.58 3.79
C LYS A 214 -5.10 26.62 3.25
N LEU A 215 -5.31 26.13 2.03
CA LEU A 215 -4.37 25.26 1.32
C LEU A 215 -4.18 25.82 -0.09
N ASP A 216 -2.93 25.97 -0.51
CA ASP A 216 -2.55 26.22 -1.90
C ASP A 216 -1.18 25.59 -2.11
N LYS A 217 -1.18 24.35 -2.62
CA LYS A 217 0.05 23.56 -2.82
C LYS A 217 -0.06 22.70 -4.06
N THR A 218 1.08 22.50 -4.72
CA THR A 218 1.24 21.55 -5.81
C THR A 218 1.85 20.26 -5.29
N TYR A 219 1.26 19.13 -5.69
CA TYR A 219 1.67 17.78 -5.32
C TYR A 219 2.01 16.97 -6.57
N PHE A 220 2.68 15.84 -6.37
CA PHE A 220 2.95 14.81 -7.40
C PHE A 220 3.77 15.30 -8.61
N SER A 221 4.66 16.26 -8.36
CA SER A 221 5.64 16.73 -9.36
C SER A 221 6.75 15.71 -9.62
N ASP A 222 7.07 14.87 -8.65
CA ASP A 222 8.11 13.85 -8.78
C ASP A 222 7.65 12.66 -9.64
N PHE A 223 8.58 12.10 -10.39
CA PHE A 223 8.36 10.90 -11.19
C PHE A 223 8.30 9.65 -10.32
N ALA A 224 7.30 8.81 -10.57
CA ALA A 224 7.14 7.51 -9.95
C ALA A 224 7.24 6.40 -11.00
N GLU A 225 7.91 5.29 -10.67
CA GLU A 225 7.97 4.11 -11.53
C GLU A 225 6.55 3.55 -11.73
N ILE A 226 6.18 3.31 -13.00
CA ILE A 226 4.87 2.73 -13.37
C ILE A 226 4.99 1.42 -14.15
N ALA A 227 6.15 1.13 -14.74
CA ALA A 227 6.46 -0.12 -15.39
C ALA A 227 7.96 -0.37 -15.41
N SER A 228 8.38 -1.63 -15.32
CA SER A 228 9.79 -2.04 -15.37
C SER A 228 10.30 -2.29 -16.80
N VAL A 229 9.57 -1.79 -17.80
CA VAL A 229 9.87 -1.83 -19.24
C VAL A 229 9.68 -0.43 -19.83
N PRO A 230 10.28 -0.10 -20.98
CA PRO A 230 10.13 1.22 -21.61
C PRO A 230 8.73 1.48 -22.19
N THR A 231 8.41 2.75 -22.46
CA THR A 231 7.07 3.19 -22.89
C THR A 231 6.59 2.53 -24.18
N ASN A 232 7.50 2.19 -25.09
CA ASN A 232 7.21 1.52 -26.36
C ASN A 232 6.76 0.05 -26.21
N GLU A 233 6.93 -0.55 -25.03
CA GLU A 233 6.54 -1.93 -24.72
C GLU A 233 5.24 -2.03 -23.90
N ILE A 234 4.62 -0.90 -23.53
CA ILE A 234 3.41 -0.87 -22.71
C ILE A 234 2.21 -0.25 -23.43
N ASN A 235 1.01 -0.60 -22.95
CA ASN A 235 -0.20 0.12 -23.33
C ASN A 235 -0.29 1.44 -22.54
N LEU A 236 0.20 2.52 -23.13
CA LEU A 236 0.30 3.83 -22.50
C LEU A 236 -1.05 4.33 -21.95
N ASN A 237 -2.15 4.15 -22.68
CA ASN A 237 -3.48 4.60 -22.28
C ASN A 237 -3.97 3.92 -20.99
N VAL A 238 -3.71 2.61 -20.86
CA VAL A 238 -4.08 1.84 -19.65
C VAL A 238 -3.27 2.31 -18.45
N HIS A 239 -1.96 2.54 -18.64
CA HIS A 239 -1.10 3.05 -17.58
C HIS A 239 -1.47 4.49 -17.19
N GLU A 240 -1.79 5.35 -18.15
CA GLU A 240 -2.26 6.72 -17.92
C GLU A 240 -3.55 6.74 -17.11
N LYS A 241 -4.54 5.93 -17.49
CA LYS A 241 -5.81 5.81 -16.75
C LYS A 241 -5.61 5.34 -15.31
N ARG A 242 -4.78 4.32 -15.10
CA ARG A 242 -4.45 3.81 -13.75
C ARG A 242 -3.73 4.87 -12.93
N TYR A 243 -2.78 5.59 -13.54
CA TYR A 243 -2.04 6.64 -12.87
C TYR A 243 -2.95 7.79 -12.46
N LEU A 244 -3.84 8.25 -13.36
CA LEU A 244 -4.86 9.26 -13.06
C LEU A 244 -5.74 8.85 -11.87
N GLN A 245 -6.25 7.61 -11.85
CA GLN A 245 -7.06 7.12 -10.72
C GLN A 245 -6.28 7.16 -9.41
N ARG A 246 -5.02 6.70 -9.42
CA ARG A 246 -4.13 6.75 -8.24
C ARG A 246 -3.91 8.19 -7.78
N THR A 247 -3.70 9.13 -8.70
CA THR A 247 -3.56 10.56 -8.41
C THR A 247 -4.84 11.12 -7.79
N MET A 248 -6.00 10.76 -8.32
CA MET A 248 -7.31 11.15 -7.78
C MET A 248 -7.51 10.67 -6.34
N ASP A 249 -7.22 9.40 -6.05
CA ASP A 249 -7.35 8.82 -4.72
C ASP A 249 -6.41 9.51 -3.71
N ARG A 250 -5.15 9.76 -4.12
CA ARG A 250 -4.19 10.50 -3.28
C ARG A 250 -4.62 11.95 -3.05
N THR A 251 -5.16 12.60 -4.07
CA THR A 251 -5.69 13.97 -3.97
C THR A 251 -6.86 14.02 -2.99
N ARG A 252 -7.79 13.06 -3.07
CA ARG A 252 -8.90 12.91 -2.13
C ARG A 252 -8.40 12.74 -0.69
N ASN A 253 -7.37 11.92 -0.47
CA ASN A 253 -6.80 11.72 0.86
C ASN A 253 -6.18 13.02 1.41
N ILE A 254 -5.42 13.76 0.59
CA ILE A 254 -4.85 15.05 0.99
C ILE A 254 -5.96 16.04 1.38
N ILE A 255 -7.03 16.15 0.57
CA ILE A 255 -8.18 17.00 0.89
C ILE A 255 -8.81 16.58 2.23
N ASN A 256 -8.98 15.28 2.44
CA ASN A 256 -9.56 14.76 3.69
C ASN A 256 -8.66 14.93 4.91
N ASP A 257 -7.34 14.88 4.77
CA ASP A 257 -6.42 15.16 5.87
C ASP A 257 -6.47 16.64 6.27
N HIS A 258 -6.65 17.54 5.31
CA HIS A 258 -6.67 18.98 5.58
C HIS A 258 -8.04 19.50 6.00
N PHE A 259 -9.13 18.92 5.50
CA PHE A 259 -10.49 19.47 5.68
C PHE A 259 -11.54 18.42 6.13
N GLY A 260 -11.30 17.14 5.86
CA GLY A 260 -12.27 16.08 6.14
C GLY A 260 -12.23 15.58 7.59
N TYR A 261 -13.40 15.32 8.15
CA TYR A 261 -13.56 14.58 9.40
C TYR A 261 -13.62 13.09 9.09
N GLN A 262 -12.51 12.38 9.29
CA GLN A 262 -12.36 10.99 8.87
C GLN A 262 -12.70 10.03 10.02
N THR A 263 -13.30 8.89 9.68
CA THR A 263 -13.54 7.80 10.62
C THR A 263 -12.34 6.87 10.64
N ILE A 264 -11.69 6.74 11.80
CA ILE A 264 -10.68 5.72 12.04
C ILE A 264 -11.37 4.55 12.75
N HIS A 265 -11.30 3.37 12.13
CA HIS A 265 -11.67 2.13 12.78
C HIS A 265 -10.44 1.58 13.51
N SER A 266 -10.53 1.47 14.84
CA SER A 266 -9.43 0.97 15.67
C SER A 266 -9.92 -0.19 16.52
N SER A 267 -8.97 -1.01 16.98
CA SER A 267 -9.24 -2.06 17.95
C SER A 267 -8.07 -2.23 18.89
N VAL A 268 -8.38 -2.66 20.11
CA VAL A 268 -7.38 -2.88 21.15
C VAL A 268 -7.69 -4.17 21.89
N THR A 269 -6.66 -4.98 22.13
CA THR A 269 -6.75 -6.14 23.02
C THR A 269 -6.33 -5.73 24.42
N LEU A 270 -7.27 -5.74 25.35
CA LEU A 270 -7.02 -5.44 26.75
C LEU A 270 -7.13 -6.73 27.56
N GLU A 271 -6.29 -6.84 28.57
CA GLU A 271 -6.35 -7.95 29.51
C GLU A 271 -7.03 -7.51 30.80
N THR A 272 -7.39 -8.48 31.64
CA THR A 272 -7.88 -8.26 32.99
C THR A 272 -7.54 -9.45 33.87
N VAL A 273 -7.25 -9.21 35.14
CA VAL A 273 -7.02 -10.28 36.11
C VAL A 273 -8.35 -10.78 36.66
N LYS A 274 -8.51 -12.09 36.76
CA LYS A 274 -9.69 -12.70 37.36
C LYS A 274 -9.82 -12.23 38.82
N ASN A 275 -10.88 -11.48 39.10
CA ASN A 275 -11.13 -10.94 40.43
C ASN A 275 -11.98 -11.89 41.29
N LYS A 276 -11.62 -12.00 42.57
CA LYS A 276 -12.40 -12.67 43.63
C LYS A 276 -12.60 -11.75 44.86
N GLY A 277 -12.32 -10.45 44.71
CA GLY A 277 -12.34 -9.43 45.75
C GLY A 277 -11.00 -8.72 45.95
N ASP A 278 -9.89 -9.31 45.48
CA ASP A 278 -8.55 -8.78 45.71
C ASP A 278 -8.10 -7.70 44.69
N TYR A 279 -8.77 -7.61 43.55
CA TYR A 279 -8.42 -6.74 42.42
C TYR A 279 -9.58 -5.83 41.99
N ASP A 280 -10.42 -5.42 42.93
CA ASP A 280 -11.59 -4.57 42.69
C ASP A 280 -11.24 -3.26 41.98
N ASP A 281 -10.08 -2.68 42.26
CA ASP A 281 -9.57 -1.50 41.58
C ASP A 281 -9.20 -1.79 40.12
N LEU A 282 -8.56 -2.93 39.82
CA LEU A 282 -8.25 -3.32 38.43
C LEU A 282 -9.50 -3.67 37.64
N GLU A 283 -10.49 -4.33 38.25
CA GLU A 283 -11.77 -4.63 37.61
C GLU A 283 -12.55 -3.34 37.31
N LYS A 284 -12.61 -2.40 38.27
CA LYS A 284 -13.20 -1.08 38.04
C LYS A 284 -12.49 -0.34 36.92
N ALA A 285 -11.15 -0.31 36.92
CA ALA A 285 -10.36 0.33 35.88
C ALA A 285 -10.67 -0.24 34.49
N TYR A 286 -10.72 -1.57 34.39
CA TYR A 286 -11.07 -2.28 33.15
C TYR A 286 -12.48 -1.92 32.66
N ILE A 287 -13.47 -1.88 33.55
CA ILE A 287 -14.85 -1.48 33.20
C ILE A 287 -14.88 -0.03 32.70
N TYR A 288 -14.19 0.90 33.37
CA TYR A 288 -14.10 2.30 32.94
C TYR A 288 -13.49 2.41 31.54
N VAL A 289 -12.39 1.73 31.26
CA VAL A 289 -11.74 1.80 29.95
C VAL A 289 -12.62 1.16 28.87
N THR A 290 -13.03 -0.09 29.04
CA THR A 290 -13.77 -0.83 28.01
C THR A 290 -15.15 -0.23 27.71
N THR A 291 -15.87 0.21 28.74
CA THR A 291 -17.18 0.86 28.55
C THR A 291 -17.06 2.15 27.76
N ASN A 292 -16.04 2.95 28.02
CA ASN A 292 -15.86 4.23 27.34
C ASN A 292 -15.26 4.06 25.93
N LEU A 293 -14.38 3.08 25.71
CA LEU A 293 -13.96 2.69 24.35
C LEU A 293 -15.17 2.33 23.48
N LYS A 294 -16.11 1.52 24.00
CA LYS A 294 -17.34 1.13 23.29
C LYS A 294 -18.28 2.31 23.00
N LYS A 295 -18.12 3.44 23.70
CA LYS A 295 -18.88 4.69 23.46
C LYS A 295 -18.24 5.58 22.40
N LEU A 296 -16.96 5.39 22.07
CA LEU A 296 -16.29 6.19 21.05
C LEU A 296 -16.90 5.90 19.68
N GLN A 297 -17.36 6.97 19.04
CA GLN A 297 -18.01 6.90 17.73
C GLN A 297 -17.46 7.99 16.83
N ALA A 298 -17.27 7.70 15.54
CA ALA A 298 -16.90 8.72 14.57
C ALA A 298 -18.15 9.51 14.12
N LYS A 299 -18.74 10.25 15.06
CA LYS A 299 -19.87 11.14 14.81
C LYS A 299 -19.40 12.58 14.75
N SER A 300 -20.19 13.41 14.06
CA SER A 300 -19.92 14.83 13.90
C SER A 300 -19.95 15.62 15.21
N ASP A 301 -20.74 15.17 16.19
CA ASP A 301 -20.75 15.69 17.56
C ASP A 301 -19.63 15.01 18.38
N TYR A 302 -18.63 15.80 18.77
CA TYR A 302 -17.48 15.34 19.54
C TYR A 302 -17.75 15.31 21.06
N ALA A 303 -18.81 15.96 21.55
CA ALA A 303 -19.04 16.07 22.99
C ALA A 303 -19.18 14.69 23.69
N PRO A 304 -19.89 13.69 23.14
CA PRO A 304 -19.93 12.35 23.72
C PRO A 304 -18.56 11.67 23.76
N ASN A 305 -17.73 11.84 22.73
CA ASN A 305 -16.38 11.29 22.70
C ASN A 305 -15.50 11.94 23.76
N LYS A 306 -15.59 13.26 23.93
CA LYS A 306 -14.85 13.98 24.99
C LYS A 306 -15.18 13.43 26.37
N ILE A 307 -16.47 13.26 26.69
CA ILE A 307 -16.91 12.69 27.98
C ILE A 307 -16.44 11.24 28.13
N ALA A 308 -16.47 10.45 27.06
CA ALA A 308 -15.95 9.08 27.08
C ALA A 308 -14.44 9.06 27.35
N MET A 309 -13.65 9.93 26.70
CA MET A 309 -12.21 10.07 26.92
C MET A 309 -11.90 10.49 28.36
N GLU A 310 -12.61 11.48 28.90
CA GLU A 310 -12.45 11.94 30.30
C GLU A 310 -12.75 10.81 31.31
N ASN A 311 -13.80 10.02 31.08
CA ASN A 311 -14.14 8.89 31.95
C ASN A 311 -13.20 7.69 31.75
N MET A 312 -12.68 7.47 30.55
CA MET A 312 -11.66 6.47 30.28
C MET A 312 -10.36 6.83 31.02
N GLN A 313 -10.01 8.12 31.07
CA GLN A 313 -8.83 8.59 31.81
C GLN A 313 -8.89 8.18 33.29
N LYS A 314 -10.07 8.16 33.92
CA LYS A 314 -10.23 7.67 35.29
C LYS A 314 -9.76 6.21 35.43
N GLY A 315 -10.10 5.35 34.48
CA GLY A 315 -9.63 3.96 34.46
C GLY A 315 -8.12 3.85 34.22
N ILE A 316 -7.58 4.68 33.32
CA ILE A 316 -6.14 4.76 33.07
C ILE A 316 -5.39 5.19 34.33
N GLU A 317 -5.86 6.21 35.06
CA GLU A 317 -5.25 6.65 36.32
C GLU A 317 -5.31 5.57 37.40
N MET A 318 -6.36 4.74 37.43
CA MET A 318 -6.41 3.58 38.33
C MET A 318 -5.36 2.52 37.97
N TRP A 319 -5.10 2.27 36.68
CA TRP A 319 -3.99 1.41 36.26
C TRP A 319 -2.63 1.99 36.63
N LYS A 320 -2.41 3.30 36.46
CA LYS A 320 -1.17 3.96 36.90
C LYS A 320 -0.98 3.87 38.41
N ALA A 321 -2.03 4.11 39.18
CA ALA A 321 -1.98 3.96 40.64
C ALA A 321 -1.70 2.51 41.06
N ALA A 322 -2.23 1.52 40.33
CA ALA A 322 -1.95 0.12 40.56
C ALA A 322 -0.50 -0.27 40.22
N LEU A 323 0.09 0.29 39.15
CA LEU A 323 1.52 0.12 38.83
C LEU A 323 2.41 0.57 40.00
N GLY A 324 2.08 1.69 40.65
CA GLY A 324 2.82 2.15 41.83
C GLY A 324 2.76 1.21 43.05
N LYS A 325 1.85 0.23 43.06
CA LYS A 325 1.74 -0.79 44.12
C LYS A 325 2.53 -2.06 43.79
N VAL A 326 3.08 -2.19 42.58
CA VAL A 326 3.71 -3.42 42.12
C VAL A 326 5.05 -3.62 42.82
N ASN A 327 5.18 -4.78 43.47
CA ASN A 327 6.44 -5.27 43.99
C ASN A 327 7.04 -6.27 43.00
N TYR A 328 8.01 -5.82 42.22
CA TYR A 328 8.69 -6.65 41.21
C TYR A 328 9.59 -7.72 41.81
N ASN A 329 10.01 -7.57 43.07
CA ASN A 329 10.90 -8.50 43.75
C ASN A 329 10.16 -9.61 44.49
N ASP A 330 8.86 -9.44 44.79
CA ASP A 330 8.05 -10.42 45.49
C ASP A 330 6.99 -11.05 44.58
N LYS A 331 7.25 -12.29 44.17
CA LYS A 331 6.32 -13.07 43.34
C LYS A 331 5.00 -13.42 44.03
N LYS A 332 4.96 -13.39 45.37
CA LYS A 332 3.76 -13.69 46.17
C LYS A 332 2.98 -12.43 46.53
N ALA A 333 3.52 -11.25 46.27
CA ALA A 333 2.79 -10.00 46.45
C ALA A 333 1.50 -10.03 45.63
N LEU A 334 0.45 -9.42 46.17
CA LEU A 334 -0.82 -9.28 45.47
C LEU A 334 -0.63 -8.56 44.13
N TYR A 335 0.13 -7.46 44.17
CA TYR A 335 0.61 -6.73 43.00
C TYR A 335 2.05 -7.12 42.73
N ASN A 336 2.27 -8.15 41.92
CA ASN A 336 3.60 -8.67 41.57
C ASN A 336 3.98 -8.32 40.12
N GLN A 337 5.16 -8.78 39.69
CA GLN A 337 5.67 -8.64 38.32
C GLN A 337 4.67 -9.02 37.21
N LYS A 338 3.77 -10.00 37.43
CA LYS A 338 2.78 -10.43 36.43
C LYS A 338 1.67 -9.40 36.26
N ILE A 339 1.24 -8.78 37.36
CA ILE A 339 0.31 -7.64 37.32
C ILE A 339 0.99 -6.43 36.67
N GLY A 340 2.27 -6.20 36.96
CA GLY A 340 3.07 -5.15 36.30
C GLY A 340 3.13 -5.31 34.78
N GLU A 341 3.52 -6.50 34.29
CA GLU A 341 3.54 -6.85 32.86
C GLU A 341 2.18 -6.55 32.22
N TYR A 342 1.12 -7.11 32.78
CA TYR A 342 -0.26 -6.92 32.36
C TYR A 342 -0.62 -5.43 32.19
N LEU A 343 -0.34 -4.60 33.20
CA LEU A 343 -0.70 -3.18 33.20
C LEU A 343 0.08 -2.40 32.14
N TYR A 344 1.38 -2.65 31.99
CA TYR A 344 2.18 -2.00 30.95
C TYR A 344 1.68 -2.33 29.55
N PHE A 345 1.43 -3.61 29.25
CA PHE A 345 0.89 -4.00 27.95
C PHE A 345 -0.48 -3.34 27.67
N ASN A 346 -1.37 -3.27 28.65
CA ASN A 346 -2.65 -2.57 28.50
C ASN A 346 -2.46 -1.08 28.18
N LEU A 347 -1.58 -0.39 28.91
CA LEU A 347 -1.31 1.04 28.70
C LEU A 347 -0.68 1.31 27.33
N ILE A 348 0.29 0.51 26.91
CA ILE A 348 0.95 0.64 25.60
C ILE A 348 -0.06 0.39 24.48
N ARG A 349 -0.79 -0.73 24.52
CA ARG A 349 -1.77 -1.10 23.50
C ARG A 349 -2.89 -0.06 23.39
N LEU A 350 -3.39 0.44 24.52
CA LEU A 350 -4.44 1.45 24.54
C LEU A 350 -3.98 2.76 23.91
N ASN A 351 -2.80 3.27 24.31
CA ASN A 351 -2.28 4.51 23.76
C ASN A 351 -2.00 4.39 22.25
N LEU A 352 -1.45 3.28 21.79
CA LEU A 352 -1.30 3.02 20.36
C LEU A 352 -2.63 2.99 19.61
N ALA A 353 -3.64 2.32 20.16
CA ALA A 353 -4.96 2.24 19.52
C ALA A 353 -5.69 3.59 19.47
N LEU A 354 -5.34 4.52 20.38
CA LEU A 354 -5.82 5.90 20.41
C LEU A 354 -4.96 6.88 19.59
N GLY A 355 -3.83 6.45 19.04
CA GLY A 355 -2.89 7.30 18.31
C GLY A 355 -1.97 8.16 19.20
N ASN A 356 -1.89 7.86 20.49
CA ASN A 356 -1.05 8.57 21.46
C ASN A 356 0.36 7.95 21.51
N TYR A 357 1.12 8.03 20.43
CA TYR A 357 2.42 7.36 20.28
C TYR A 357 3.44 7.77 21.34
N THR A 358 3.50 9.05 21.72
CA THR A 358 4.42 9.56 22.75
C THR A 358 4.15 8.94 24.14
N GLU A 359 2.88 8.81 24.53
CA GLU A 359 2.55 8.21 25.83
C GLU A 359 2.74 6.68 25.78
N ALA A 360 2.52 6.04 24.62
CA ALA A 360 2.84 4.63 24.43
C ALA A 360 4.36 4.37 24.57
N GLU A 361 5.20 5.22 23.97
CA GLU A 361 6.66 5.14 24.08
C GLU A 361 7.13 5.30 25.52
N LYS A 362 6.55 6.24 26.27
CA LYS A 362 6.85 6.41 27.69
C LYS A 362 6.62 5.12 28.48
N TYR A 363 5.46 4.48 28.33
CA TYR A 363 5.17 3.22 29.02
C TYR A 363 6.02 2.04 28.53
N LEU A 364 6.42 2.05 27.26
CA LEU A 364 7.39 1.10 26.73
C LEU A 364 8.74 1.25 27.43
N ASN A 365 9.25 2.47 27.56
CA ASN A 365 10.53 2.74 28.22
C ASN A 365 10.48 2.36 29.71
N GLU A 366 9.39 2.70 30.41
CA GLU A 366 9.16 2.27 31.80
C GLU A 366 9.13 0.73 31.92
N LEU A 367 8.44 0.02 31.01
CA LEU A 367 8.43 -1.44 30.99
C LEU A 367 9.84 -2.00 30.78
N GLN A 368 10.63 -1.41 29.86
CA GLN A 368 11.99 -1.83 29.54
C GLN A 368 12.92 -1.75 30.75
N GLU A 369 12.79 -0.72 31.59
CA GLU A 369 13.52 -0.60 32.87
C GLU A 369 13.20 -1.77 33.82
N HIS A 370 11.98 -2.29 33.78
CA HIS A 370 11.52 -3.39 34.62
C HIS A 370 11.70 -4.78 33.99
N LEU A 371 12.21 -4.91 32.75
CA LEU A 371 12.43 -6.23 32.12
C LEU A 371 13.50 -7.08 32.80
N VAL A 372 14.34 -6.48 33.65
CA VAL A 372 15.28 -7.23 34.51
C VAL A 372 14.51 -8.09 35.53
N ASP A 373 13.37 -7.59 36.00
CA ASP A 373 12.54 -8.23 37.02
C ASP A 373 11.35 -8.98 36.42
N ILE A 374 10.80 -8.48 35.31
CA ILE A 374 9.68 -9.08 34.59
C ILE A 374 10.19 -10.10 33.57
N LYS A 375 9.90 -11.37 33.84
CA LYS A 375 10.19 -12.48 32.91
C LYS A 375 9.07 -12.64 31.89
N LEU A 376 9.20 -11.96 30.75
CA LEU A 376 8.27 -12.09 29.64
C LEU A 376 8.28 -13.52 29.04
N SER A 377 7.08 -14.00 28.71
CA SER A 377 6.93 -15.22 27.89
C SER A 377 7.44 -15.01 26.46
N TYR A 378 7.58 -16.10 25.69
CA TYR A 378 7.93 -16.00 24.27
C TYR A 378 6.94 -15.12 23.49
N ASP A 379 5.63 -15.34 23.70
CA ASP A 379 4.58 -14.60 23.01
C ASP A 379 4.57 -13.12 23.42
N ALA A 380 4.80 -12.83 24.70
CA ALA A 380 4.90 -11.45 25.20
C ALA A 380 6.12 -10.72 24.61
N ASN A 381 7.27 -11.40 24.45
CA ASN A 381 8.43 -10.82 23.78
C ASN A 381 8.17 -10.53 22.30
N LEU A 382 7.49 -11.44 21.60
CA LEU A 382 7.13 -11.23 20.19
C LEU A 382 6.16 -10.07 20.04
N GLU A 383 5.22 -9.95 20.98
CA GLU A 383 4.30 -8.83 21.01
C GLU A 383 5.01 -7.50 21.29
N LEU A 384 5.89 -7.47 22.29
CA LEU A 384 6.66 -6.26 22.63
C LEU A 384 7.39 -5.70 21.40
N LYS A 385 8.06 -6.56 20.63
CA LYS A 385 8.73 -6.17 19.37
C LYS A 385 7.76 -5.55 18.36
N ARG A 386 6.56 -6.11 18.22
CA ARG A 386 5.53 -5.54 17.32
C ARG A 386 5.01 -4.19 17.83
N LEU A 387 4.96 -3.98 19.15
CA LEU A 387 4.57 -2.71 19.74
C LEU A 387 5.68 -1.66 19.52
N GLU A 388 6.94 -2.04 19.72
CA GLU A 388 8.12 -1.22 19.42
C GLU A 388 8.13 -0.75 17.95
N GLU A 389 7.98 -1.68 17.00
CA GLU A 389 7.90 -1.35 15.57
C GLU A 389 6.76 -0.37 15.27
N LYS A 390 5.61 -0.50 15.93
CA LYS A 390 4.49 0.44 15.75
C LYS A 390 4.79 1.82 16.34
N ILE A 391 5.47 1.88 17.47
CA ILE A 391 5.83 3.14 18.14
C ILE A 391 6.87 3.89 17.30
N TYR A 392 7.94 3.22 16.87
CA TYR A 392 9.07 3.89 16.21
C TYR A 392 8.84 4.26 14.73
N ASN A 393 7.79 3.71 14.10
CA ASN A 393 7.46 3.98 12.69
C ASN A 393 6.34 5.02 12.50
N ASN A 394 5.85 5.67 13.57
CA ASN A 394 4.87 6.76 13.54
C ASN A 394 5.43 7.98 14.26
#